data_AF-B4DT97-F1
#
_entry.id   AF-B4DT97-F1
#
_cell.length_a   1.000
_cell.length_b   1.000
_cell.length_c   1.000
_cell.angle_alpha   90.00
_cell.angle_beta   90.00
_cell.angle_gamma   90.00
#
_symmetry.space_group_name_H-M   'P 1'
#
loop_
_entity.id
_entity.type
_entity.pdbx_description
1 polymer ?
#
loop_
_entity_poly.entity_id
_entity_poly.type
_entity_poly.pdbx_seq_one_letter_code
_entity_poly.pdbx_strand_id
1 'polypeptide(L)'
;MNQFRMLFSTCKVPGITRDSIMNYFRTESEGRSPNHIVVLCRGRAFVFDVIHEGCLVTPPELLRQLTYIHKKCHSEPDGPGIAALTSEERTRWAKAREYLIGLDPENLALLEKIQSSLLVYSMEDSSPHVTPEDYSEIIAAILIGDPTVRWGDKSYNLISFSNGVFGCNCDHAPFDAMIMVNISYYVDEKIFQNEGRWKGSEKVRDIPLPEELIFIVDEKVLNDINQAKAQYLREASDLQIAAYAFTSFGKKLTKNKMLHPDTFIQLALQLAYYRLHGHPGCCYETAMTRHFYHGRTETMRSCTVEAVRWCQSMQDPSVNLRERQQKMLQAFAKHNKMMKDCSAGKGFDRHLLGLLLIAKEEGLPVPELFTDPLFSKSGGGGNFVLSTSLVGYLRVQGVVVPMVHNGYGFFYHIRDDRFVVACSAWKSCPETDAEKLVQLTFCAFHDMIQLMNSTHL
;
A
#
# COMPACT_ATOMS: atom_id res chain seq x y z
N MET A 1 -10.93 9.77 -13.08
CA MET A 1 -9.45 9.88 -13.13
C MET A 1 -8.87 10.89 -12.12
N ASN A 2 -9.68 11.49 -11.23
CA ASN A 2 -9.21 12.52 -10.29
C ASN A 2 -7.98 12.12 -9.45
N GLN A 3 -7.96 10.88 -8.95
CA GLN A 3 -6.87 10.37 -8.11
C GLN A 3 -5.46 10.47 -8.75
N PHE A 4 -5.33 10.47 -10.09
CA PHE A 4 -4.02 10.67 -10.74
C PHE A 4 -3.41 12.04 -10.46
N ARG A 5 -4.24 13.05 -10.14
CA ARG A 5 -3.77 14.38 -9.72
C ARG A 5 -3.03 14.35 -8.39
N MET A 6 -3.15 13.27 -7.63
CA MET A 6 -2.54 13.13 -6.31
C MET A 6 -1.20 12.38 -6.37
N LEU A 7 -0.78 11.90 -7.54
CA LEU A 7 0.45 11.13 -7.68
C LEU A 7 1.69 12.00 -7.51
N PHE A 8 1.73 13.14 -8.20
CA PHE A 8 2.86 14.06 -8.16
C PHE A 8 2.53 15.28 -7.32
N SER A 9 3.56 15.92 -6.75
CA SER A 9 3.43 17.21 -6.07
C SER A 9 2.29 17.24 -5.05
N THR A 10 2.13 16.14 -4.31
CA THR A 10 1.10 15.99 -3.28
C THR A 10 1.74 15.49 -2.00
N CYS A 11 1.37 16.11 -0.89
CA CYS A 11 1.89 15.77 0.43
C CYS A 11 0.84 16.04 1.49
N LYS A 12 0.75 15.14 2.46
CA LYS A 12 0.02 15.37 3.70
C LYS A 12 0.76 16.39 4.58
N VAL A 13 0.01 17.11 5.39
CA VAL A 13 0.54 17.99 6.43
C VAL A 13 -0.13 17.60 7.75
N PRO A 14 0.65 17.32 8.82
CA PRO A 14 0.09 16.90 10.09
C PRO A 14 -0.68 18.06 10.74
N GLY A 15 -1.81 17.74 11.37
CA GLY A 15 -2.58 18.68 12.19
C GLY A 15 -2.81 18.14 13.60
N ILE A 16 -3.10 19.03 14.55
CA ILE A 16 -3.30 18.66 15.97
C ILE A 16 -4.46 17.66 16.14
N THR A 17 -5.52 17.80 15.34
CA THR A 17 -6.70 16.91 15.40
C THR A 17 -7.08 16.33 14.05
N ARG A 18 -6.63 16.95 12.96
CA ARG A 18 -6.94 16.56 11.58
C ARG A 18 -5.84 17.04 10.65
N ASP A 19 -5.26 16.10 9.91
CA ASP A 19 -4.30 16.36 8.85
C ASP A 19 -4.97 16.98 7.62
N SER A 20 -4.18 17.61 6.74
CA SER A 20 -4.63 18.11 5.44
C SER A 20 -3.81 17.51 4.30
N ILE A 21 -4.40 17.46 3.10
CA ILE A 21 -3.69 17.08 1.87
C ILE A 21 -3.43 18.35 1.07
N MET A 22 -2.15 18.59 0.77
CA MET A 22 -1.70 19.67 -0.10
C MET A 22 -1.40 19.08 -1.47
N ASN A 23 -2.17 19.47 -2.49
CA ASN A 23 -1.93 19.11 -3.87
C ASN A 23 -1.51 20.35 -4.68
N TYR A 24 -0.28 20.33 -5.17
CA TYR A 24 0.33 21.39 -5.98
C TYR A 24 0.38 21.04 -7.47
N PHE A 25 0.01 19.82 -7.85
CA PHE A 25 -0.01 19.38 -9.24
C PHE A 25 -1.04 20.17 -10.06
N ARG A 26 -0.60 20.61 -11.25
CA ARG A 26 -1.44 21.24 -12.26
C ARG A 26 -1.11 20.66 -13.62
N THR A 27 -2.13 20.46 -14.45
CA THR A 27 -1.90 20.23 -15.88
C THR A 27 -1.44 21.52 -16.55
N GLU A 28 -0.84 21.44 -17.74
CA GLU A 28 -0.41 22.63 -18.49
C GLU A 28 -1.55 23.67 -18.67
N SER A 29 -2.79 23.19 -18.86
CA SER A 29 -3.98 24.03 -18.99
C SER A 29 -4.39 24.75 -17.68
N GLU A 30 -3.95 24.26 -16.52
CA GLU A 30 -4.29 24.80 -15.20
C GLU A 30 -3.21 25.72 -14.64
N GLY A 31 -2.05 25.79 -15.30
CA GLY A 31 -0.93 26.64 -14.97
C GLY A 31 0.34 25.88 -14.60
N ARG A 32 1.25 26.55 -13.91
CA ARG A 32 2.56 26.01 -13.56
C ARG A 32 2.44 24.93 -12.48
N SER A 33 3.07 23.78 -12.71
CA SER A 33 3.32 22.74 -11.72
C SER A 33 4.76 22.84 -11.20
N PRO A 34 5.05 22.43 -9.95
CA PRO A 34 6.42 22.23 -9.50
C PRO A 34 7.17 21.25 -10.42
N ASN A 35 8.47 21.47 -10.59
CA ASN A 35 9.34 20.73 -11.51
C ASN A 35 10.60 20.19 -10.82
N HIS A 36 10.65 20.19 -9.49
CA HIS A 36 11.75 19.63 -8.71
C HIS A 36 11.39 18.30 -8.06
N ILE A 37 12.41 17.49 -7.77
CA ILE A 37 12.28 16.33 -6.88
C ILE A 37 13.09 16.55 -5.61
N VAL A 38 12.73 15.85 -4.54
CA VAL A 38 13.55 15.78 -3.33
C VAL A 38 14.18 14.41 -3.20
N VAL A 39 15.47 14.38 -2.90
CA VAL A 39 16.23 13.15 -2.62
C VAL A 39 16.56 13.10 -1.13
N LEU A 40 16.24 11.99 -0.48
CA LEU A 40 16.65 11.70 0.90
C LEU A 40 17.81 10.71 0.91
N CYS A 41 18.86 11.02 1.65
CA CYS A 41 20.04 10.17 1.78
C CYS A 41 20.70 10.40 3.15
N ARG A 42 20.91 9.32 3.91
CA ARG A 42 21.59 9.33 5.22
C ARG A 42 21.15 10.47 6.16
N GLY A 43 19.84 10.60 6.37
CA GLY A 43 19.25 11.62 7.26
C GLY A 43 19.26 13.06 6.73
N ARG A 44 19.61 13.27 5.45
CA ARG A 44 19.69 14.58 4.78
C ARG A 44 18.72 14.65 3.60
N ALA A 45 18.36 15.87 3.21
CA ALA A 45 17.44 16.13 2.10
C ALA A 45 18.06 17.07 1.08
N PHE A 46 17.87 16.78 -0.21
CA PHE A 46 18.39 17.56 -1.32
C PHE A 46 17.30 17.82 -2.35
N VAL A 47 17.41 18.91 -3.10
CA VAL A 47 16.48 19.28 -4.16
C VAL A 47 17.22 19.63 -5.45
N PHE A 48 16.63 19.26 -6.58
CA PHE A 48 17.02 19.76 -7.90
C PHE A 48 15.84 19.72 -8.88
N ASP A 49 15.87 20.62 -9.86
CA ASP A 49 14.89 20.65 -10.94
C ASP A 49 15.13 19.51 -11.94
N VAL A 50 14.05 18.87 -12.38
CA VAL A 50 14.09 17.84 -13.44
C VAL A 50 13.88 18.42 -14.84
N ILE A 51 13.64 19.73 -14.95
CA ILE A 51 13.54 20.43 -16.23
C ILE A 51 14.71 21.39 -16.37
N HIS A 52 15.46 21.28 -17.46
CA HIS A 52 16.55 22.17 -17.82
C HIS A 52 16.36 22.65 -19.26
N GLU A 53 16.39 23.98 -19.47
CA GLU A 53 16.14 24.63 -20.76
C GLU A 53 14.81 24.18 -21.42
N GLY A 54 13.76 23.98 -20.61
CA GLY A 54 12.44 23.57 -21.09
C GLY A 54 12.28 22.09 -21.41
N CYS A 55 13.33 21.26 -21.24
CA CYS A 55 13.28 19.82 -21.48
C CYS A 55 13.61 19.03 -20.22
N LEU A 56 13.11 17.79 -20.13
CA LEU A 56 13.44 16.87 -19.05
C LEU A 56 14.94 16.56 -19.05
N VAL A 57 15.54 16.46 -17.86
CA VAL A 57 16.91 15.96 -17.70
C VAL A 57 17.01 14.48 -18.08
N THR A 58 18.13 14.07 -18.66
CA THR A 58 18.37 12.71 -19.16
C THR A 58 18.90 11.76 -18.07
N PRO A 59 18.91 10.43 -18.28
CA PRO A 59 19.49 9.51 -17.30
C PRO A 59 20.96 9.77 -16.94
N PRO A 60 21.87 10.12 -17.88
CA PRO A 60 23.23 10.55 -17.52
C PRO A 60 23.27 11.79 -16.61
N GLU A 61 22.37 12.74 -16.84
CA GLU A 61 22.25 13.96 -16.02
C GLU A 61 21.70 13.64 -14.62
N LEU A 62 20.66 12.82 -14.52
CA LEU A 62 20.14 12.31 -13.25
C LEU A 62 21.20 11.53 -12.50
N LEU A 63 21.97 10.67 -13.17
CA LEU A 63 23.06 9.92 -12.57
C LEU A 63 24.11 10.86 -11.96
N ARG A 64 24.45 11.97 -12.62
CA ARG A 64 25.35 12.99 -12.05
C ARG A 64 24.78 13.60 -10.77
N GLN A 65 23.50 13.97 -10.76
CA GLN A 65 22.82 14.53 -9.58
C GLN A 65 22.84 13.54 -8.40
N LEU A 66 22.41 12.30 -8.65
CA LEU A 66 22.34 11.24 -7.64
C LEU A 66 23.74 10.85 -7.14
N THR A 67 24.73 10.77 -8.03
CA THR A 67 26.13 10.48 -7.65
C THR A 67 26.72 11.56 -6.76
N TYR A 68 26.44 12.84 -7.05
CA TYR A 68 26.89 13.95 -6.21
C TYR A 68 26.32 13.81 -4.78
N ILE A 69 25.00 13.59 -4.66
CA ILE A 69 24.32 13.44 -3.37
C ILE A 69 24.90 12.24 -2.61
N HIS A 70 24.97 11.08 -3.27
CA HIS A 70 25.46 9.85 -2.67
C HIS A 70 26.89 10.02 -2.16
N LYS A 71 27.81 10.55 -2.99
CA LYS A 71 29.21 10.79 -2.60
C LYS A 71 29.31 11.74 -1.41
N LYS A 72 28.59 12.86 -1.44
CA LYS A 72 28.61 13.85 -0.35
C LYS A 72 28.16 13.23 0.97
N CYS A 73 27.04 12.50 0.95
CA CYS A 73 26.48 11.87 2.16
C CYS A 73 27.38 10.75 2.70
N HIS A 74 28.11 10.03 1.84
CA HIS A 74 29.01 8.95 2.26
C HIS A 74 30.39 9.45 2.73
N SER A 75 30.75 10.71 2.44
CA SER A 75 31.97 11.34 2.93
C SER A 75 31.79 12.12 4.24
N GLU A 76 30.55 12.29 4.70
CA GLU A 76 30.19 13.12 5.85
C GLU A 76 29.36 12.29 6.86
N PRO A 77 29.24 12.73 8.13
CA PRO A 77 28.32 12.11 9.07
C PRO A 77 26.86 12.17 8.60
N ASP A 78 26.04 11.29 9.16
CA ASP A 78 24.59 11.31 8.94
C ASP A 78 23.99 12.65 9.37
N GLY A 79 23.00 13.10 8.61
CA GLY A 79 22.27 14.31 8.92
C GLY A 79 21.33 14.16 10.11
N PRO A 80 20.61 15.23 10.47
CA PRO A 80 19.73 15.23 11.64
C PRO A 80 18.58 14.24 11.54
N GLY A 81 18.16 13.82 10.34
CA GLY A 81 17.11 12.79 10.18
C GLY A 81 15.68 13.32 10.34
N ILE A 82 15.42 14.58 10.00
CA ILE A 82 14.09 15.24 10.11
C ILE A 82 12.95 14.40 9.50
N ALA A 83 13.22 13.68 8.42
CA ALA A 83 12.23 12.83 7.76
C ALA A 83 11.61 11.77 8.70
N ALA A 84 12.35 11.32 9.73
CA ALA A 84 11.84 10.34 10.69
C ALA A 84 10.64 10.85 11.49
N LEU A 85 10.49 12.16 11.66
CA LEU A 85 9.32 12.75 12.33
C LEU A 85 8.01 12.45 11.60
N THR A 86 8.05 12.17 10.29
CA THR A 86 6.86 11.81 9.51
C THR A 86 6.29 10.43 9.86
N SER A 87 7.05 9.62 10.60
CA SER A 87 6.65 8.28 11.07
C SER A 87 5.95 8.26 12.43
N GLU A 88 5.88 9.42 13.11
CA GLU A 88 5.28 9.54 14.44
C GLU A 88 3.75 9.53 14.45
N GLU A 89 3.20 9.40 15.65
CA GLU A 89 1.79 9.69 15.91
C GLU A 89 1.44 11.11 15.43
N ARG A 90 0.25 11.27 14.84
CA ARG A 90 -0.09 12.46 14.04
C ARG A 90 -0.05 13.75 14.84
N THR A 91 -0.53 13.73 16.08
CA THR A 91 -0.50 14.88 16.99
C THR A 91 0.93 15.22 17.44
N ARG A 92 1.75 14.20 17.74
CA ARG A 92 3.16 14.38 18.08
C ARG A 92 3.93 14.99 16.91
N TRP A 93 3.72 14.48 15.70
CA TRP A 93 4.31 15.06 14.49
C TRP A 93 3.83 16.50 14.27
N ALA A 94 2.54 16.78 14.38
CA ALA A 94 2.03 18.15 14.25
C ALA A 94 2.73 19.14 15.20
N LYS A 95 2.92 18.76 16.47
CA LYS A 95 3.61 19.57 17.48
C LYS A 95 5.11 19.72 17.19
N ALA A 96 5.78 18.64 16.78
CA ALA A 96 7.19 18.69 16.43
C ALA A 96 7.43 19.56 15.18
N ARG A 97 6.53 19.50 14.19
CA ARG A 97 6.55 20.37 13.01
C ARG A 97 6.39 21.84 13.37
N GLU A 98 5.42 22.16 14.23
CA GLU A 98 5.19 23.53 14.71
C GLU A 98 6.41 24.07 15.46
N TYR A 99 6.99 23.26 16.35
CA TYR A 99 8.20 23.63 17.08
C TYR A 99 9.39 23.88 16.14
N LEU A 100 9.62 22.98 15.17
CA LEU A 100 10.68 23.11 14.17
C LEU A 100 10.55 24.43 13.37
N ILE A 101 9.34 24.82 12.99
CA ILE A 101 9.07 26.09 12.30
C ILE A 101 9.31 27.29 13.25
N GLY A 102 9.01 27.13 14.54
CA GLY A 102 9.26 28.16 15.55
C GLY A 102 10.73 28.46 15.81
N LEU A 103 11.65 27.53 15.50
CA LEU A 103 13.09 27.75 15.60
C LEU A 103 13.62 28.68 14.50
N ASP A 104 13.14 28.50 13.27
CA ASP A 104 13.51 29.32 12.12
C ASP A 104 12.38 29.31 11.08
N PRO A 105 11.86 30.48 10.64
CA PRO A 105 10.85 30.53 9.58
C PRO A 105 11.30 29.92 8.25
N GLU A 106 12.61 29.86 7.93
CA GLU A 106 13.12 29.19 6.73
C GLU A 106 12.85 27.68 6.75
N ASN A 107 12.74 27.05 7.93
CA ASN A 107 12.37 25.63 8.03
C ASN A 107 11.00 25.35 7.38
N LEU A 108 10.05 26.30 7.44
CA LEU A 108 8.78 26.16 6.74
C LEU A 108 9.01 26.12 5.21
N ALA A 109 9.83 27.01 4.67
CA ALA A 109 10.13 27.04 3.25
C ALA A 109 10.83 25.74 2.80
N LEU A 110 11.72 25.18 3.63
CA LEU A 110 12.33 23.86 3.38
C LEU A 110 11.29 22.72 3.39
N LEU A 111 10.36 22.72 4.35
CA LEU A 111 9.24 21.76 4.37
C LEU A 111 8.37 21.90 3.11
N GLU A 112 8.07 23.13 2.68
CA GLU A 112 7.26 23.39 1.49
C GLU A 112 7.97 22.95 0.20
N LYS A 113 9.31 23.07 0.13
CA LYS A 113 10.11 22.46 -0.97
C LYS A 113 9.89 20.94 -1.02
N ILE A 114 9.88 20.25 0.13
CA ILE A 114 9.59 18.79 0.18
C ILE A 114 8.14 18.50 -0.19
N GLN A 115 7.19 19.27 0.32
CA GLN A 115 5.76 19.06 0.10
C GLN A 115 5.37 19.25 -1.38
N SER A 116 5.92 20.26 -2.03
CA SER A 116 5.63 20.59 -3.44
C SER A 116 6.38 19.75 -4.47
N SER A 117 7.45 19.04 -4.06
CA SER A 117 8.26 18.22 -4.99
C SER A 117 7.42 17.21 -5.77
N LEU A 118 7.78 16.91 -7.02
CA LEU A 118 7.07 15.93 -7.84
C LEU A 118 6.95 14.58 -7.13
N LEU A 119 8.05 14.11 -6.53
CA LEU A 119 8.11 12.94 -5.67
C LEU A 119 9.24 13.12 -4.64
N VAL A 120 9.27 12.22 -3.66
CA VAL A 120 10.46 12.01 -2.81
C VAL A 120 11.17 10.75 -3.29
N TYR A 121 12.49 10.81 -3.46
CA TYR A 121 13.34 9.68 -3.84
C TYR A 121 14.29 9.34 -2.69
N SER A 122 14.11 8.17 -2.09
CA SER A 122 14.89 7.69 -0.95
C SER A 122 16.02 6.79 -1.40
N MET A 123 17.25 7.14 -1.02
CA MET A 123 18.41 6.27 -1.14
C MET A 123 18.60 5.49 0.15
N GLU A 124 18.40 4.18 0.07
CA GLU A 124 18.59 3.22 1.15
C GLU A 124 19.90 2.47 0.94
N ASP A 125 20.71 2.37 1.99
CA ASP A 125 21.95 1.60 1.96
C ASP A 125 21.69 0.09 2.17
N SER A 126 20.47 -0.28 2.59
CA SER A 126 20.05 -1.66 2.75
C SER A 126 19.90 -2.38 1.39
N SER A 127 20.08 -3.70 1.41
CA SER A 127 20.04 -4.59 0.23
C SER A 127 19.10 -5.76 0.48
N PRO A 128 17.77 -5.55 0.48
CA PRO A 128 16.82 -6.61 0.76
C PRO A 128 16.88 -7.71 -0.30
N HIS A 129 16.86 -8.96 0.13
CA HIS A 129 16.78 -10.10 -0.77
C HIS A 129 15.46 -10.11 -1.56
N VAL A 130 15.52 -10.54 -2.81
CA VAL A 130 14.35 -10.76 -3.65
C VAL A 130 14.65 -11.84 -4.68
N THR A 131 13.71 -12.75 -4.85
CA THR A 131 13.71 -13.74 -5.93
C THR A 131 12.40 -13.66 -6.71
N PRO A 132 12.30 -14.28 -7.90
CA PRO A 132 11.02 -14.39 -8.61
C PRO A 132 9.93 -15.16 -7.84
N GLU A 133 10.31 -15.95 -6.83
CA GLU A 133 9.42 -16.79 -6.04
C GLU A 133 9.05 -16.17 -4.67
N ASP A 134 9.99 -15.46 -4.05
CA ASP A 134 9.86 -14.86 -2.72
C ASP A 134 10.17 -13.35 -2.74
N TYR A 135 9.16 -12.56 -2.36
CA TYR A 135 9.17 -11.11 -2.34
C TYR A 135 9.11 -10.55 -0.90
N SER A 136 9.21 -11.40 0.12
CA SER A 136 8.88 -11.05 1.50
C SER A 136 9.81 -9.99 2.06
N GLU A 137 11.13 -10.15 1.88
CA GLU A 137 12.13 -9.23 2.44
C GLU A 137 12.09 -7.86 1.79
N ILE A 138 11.96 -7.77 0.46
CA ILE A 138 11.79 -6.49 -0.24
C ILE A 138 10.51 -5.78 0.17
N ILE A 139 9.39 -6.49 0.31
CA ILE A 139 8.12 -5.89 0.75
C ILE A 139 8.23 -5.38 2.19
N ALA A 140 8.87 -6.15 3.08
CA ALA A 140 9.14 -5.72 4.44
C ALA A 140 10.03 -4.48 4.48
N ALA A 141 11.11 -4.43 3.70
CA ALA A 141 12.01 -3.29 3.61
C ALA A 141 11.32 -2.02 3.06
N ILE A 142 10.38 -2.17 2.13
CA ILE A 142 9.57 -1.05 1.61
C ILE A 142 8.62 -0.49 2.67
N LEU A 143 7.94 -1.36 3.43
CA LEU A 143 7.01 -0.94 4.48
C LEU A 143 7.73 -0.33 5.69
N ILE A 144 8.90 -0.89 6.03
CA ILE A 144 9.68 -0.56 7.23
C ILE A 144 10.85 0.36 6.82
N GLY A 145 12.03 -0.19 6.53
CA GLY A 145 13.21 0.59 6.17
C GLY A 145 13.65 1.62 7.21
N ASP A 146 14.57 2.51 6.82
CA ASP A 146 15.10 3.54 7.73
C ASP A 146 14.24 4.83 7.64
N PRO A 147 13.52 5.21 8.71
CA PRO A 147 12.63 6.37 8.67
C PRO A 147 13.38 7.69 8.44
N THR A 148 14.69 7.76 8.69
CA THR A 148 15.50 8.97 8.45
C THR A 148 15.63 9.32 6.97
N VAL A 149 15.31 8.38 6.07
CA VAL A 149 15.29 8.57 4.62
C VAL A 149 13.91 8.33 4.03
N ARG A 150 12.81 8.36 4.80
CA ARG A 150 11.44 8.22 4.31
C ARG A 150 10.62 9.46 4.62
N TRP A 151 9.86 9.95 3.64
CA TRP A 151 8.87 11.00 3.88
C TRP A 151 7.48 10.40 3.85
N GLY A 152 7.02 9.87 4.98
CA GLY A 152 5.75 9.12 5.09
C GLY A 152 4.50 9.93 4.76
N ASP A 153 4.59 11.26 4.79
CA ASP A 153 3.52 12.15 4.35
C ASP A 153 3.44 12.32 2.83
N LYS A 154 4.45 11.88 2.07
CA LYS A 154 4.46 12.05 0.62
C LYS A 154 3.49 11.08 -0.03
N SER A 155 2.73 11.57 -1.00
CA SER A 155 1.80 10.74 -1.77
C SER A 155 2.55 9.67 -2.58
N TYR A 156 3.77 9.98 -3.03
CA TYR A 156 4.67 9.06 -3.72
C TYR A 156 6.12 9.24 -3.26
N ASN A 157 6.59 8.29 -2.43
CA ASN A 157 7.98 8.11 -2.07
C ASN A 157 8.55 6.92 -2.84
N LEU A 158 9.42 7.17 -3.84
CA LEU A 158 10.17 6.15 -4.57
C LEU A 158 11.41 5.75 -3.75
N ILE A 159 11.64 4.46 -3.55
CA ILE A 159 12.72 3.92 -2.72
C ILE A 159 13.70 3.17 -3.61
N SER A 160 14.99 3.45 -3.45
CA SER A 160 16.10 2.79 -4.14
C SER A 160 17.02 2.12 -3.13
N PHE A 161 17.16 0.81 -3.22
CA PHE A 161 18.07 0.02 -2.39
C PHE A 161 19.44 -0.14 -3.05
N SER A 162 20.47 -0.43 -2.25
CA SER A 162 21.87 -0.48 -2.72
C SER A 162 22.17 -1.63 -3.69
N ASN A 163 21.33 -2.67 -3.71
CA ASN A 163 21.39 -3.79 -4.66
C ASN A 163 20.65 -3.54 -5.99
N GLY A 164 20.20 -2.30 -6.24
CA GLY A 164 19.51 -1.94 -7.48
C GLY A 164 18.04 -2.37 -7.53
N VAL A 165 17.46 -2.75 -6.38
CA VAL A 165 16.03 -3.01 -6.24
C VAL A 165 15.30 -1.71 -5.90
N PHE A 166 14.06 -1.58 -6.37
CA PHE A 166 13.22 -0.41 -6.16
C PHE A 166 11.87 -0.78 -5.55
N GLY A 167 11.29 0.18 -4.83
CA GLY A 167 9.97 0.05 -4.25
C GLY A 167 9.30 1.41 -4.06
N CYS A 168 8.05 1.41 -3.59
CA CYS A 168 7.31 2.65 -3.37
C CYS A 168 6.58 2.60 -2.02
N ASN A 169 6.66 3.70 -1.26
CA ASN A 169 5.82 3.94 -0.08
C ASN A 169 4.93 5.16 -0.36
N CYS A 170 3.65 5.07 -0.02
CA CYS A 170 2.65 6.04 -0.45
C CYS A 170 1.67 6.33 0.68
N ASP A 171 1.40 7.61 0.91
CA ASP A 171 0.26 8.01 1.72
C ASP A 171 -1.05 7.53 1.09
N HIS A 172 -1.86 6.80 1.85
CA HIS A 172 -3.12 6.23 1.37
C HIS A 172 -4.30 7.22 1.49
N ALA A 173 -4.12 8.34 2.19
CA ALA A 173 -5.16 9.34 2.36
C ALA A 173 -5.65 9.95 1.02
N PRO A 174 -4.78 10.42 0.10
CA PRO A 174 -5.23 11.15 -1.09
C PRO A 174 -5.70 10.27 -2.25
N PHE A 175 -5.27 9.00 -2.34
CA PHE A 175 -5.65 8.10 -3.43
C PHE A 175 -5.55 6.61 -3.04
N ASP A 176 -6.04 5.73 -3.91
CA ASP A 176 -6.03 4.26 -3.74
C ASP A 176 -4.96 3.59 -4.61
N ALA A 177 -4.46 2.42 -4.19
CA ALA A 177 -3.27 1.76 -4.75
C ALA A 177 -3.17 1.68 -6.29
N MET A 178 -4.30 1.65 -7.01
CA MET A 178 -4.32 1.55 -8.47
C MET A 178 -3.55 2.67 -9.19
N ILE A 179 -3.41 3.86 -8.60
CA ILE A 179 -2.60 4.93 -9.22
C ILE A 179 -1.12 4.53 -9.25
N MET A 180 -0.62 4.02 -8.13
CA MET A 180 0.74 3.50 -8.01
C MET A 180 0.97 2.30 -8.91
N VAL A 181 0.02 1.36 -8.95
CA VAL A 181 0.08 0.21 -9.86
C VAL A 181 0.24 0.65 -11.32
N ASN A 182 -0.46 1.70 -11.76
CA ASN A 182 -0.37 2.16 -13.14
C ASN A 182 0.99 2.80 -13.47
N ILE A 183 1.53 3.65 -12.61
CA ILE A 183 2.85 4.26 -12.86
C ILE A 183 3.98 3.23 -12.75
N SER A 184 3.92 2.32 -11.76
CA SER A 184 4.90 1.24 -11.63
C SER A 184 4.87 0.31 -12.84
N TYR A 185 3.68 -0.03 -13.36
CA TYR A 185 3.56 -0.81 -14.59
C TYR A 185 4.09 -0.05 -15.82
N TYR A 186 3.81 1.25 -15.92
CA TYR A 186 4.38 2.08 -17.00
C TYR A 186 5.91 2.07 -16.97
N VAL A 187 6.52 2.20 -15.79
CA VAL A 187 7.98 2.13 -15.60
C VAL A 187 8.50 0.73 -15.93
N ASP A 188 7.83 -0.33 -15.49
CA ASP A 188 8.16 -1.73 -15.80
C ASP A 188 8.18 -1.96 -17.33
N GLU A 189 7.14 -1.53 -18.03
CA GLU A 189 7.07 -1.60 -19.50
C GLU A 189 8.20 -0.81 -20.17
N LYS A 190 8.57 0.36 -19.62
CA LYS A 190 9.69 1.15 -20.14
C LYS A 190 11.04 0.48 -19.92
N ILE A 191 11.23 -0.20 -18.78
CA ILE A 191 12.42 -1.00 -18.51
C ILE A 191 12.51 -2.15 -19.53
N PHE A 192 11.44 -2.92 -19.74
CA PHE A 192 11.43 -4.00 -20.73
C PHE A 192 11.69 -3.49 -22.16
N GLN A 193 11.01 -2.44 -22.59
CA GLN A 193 11.17 -1.84 -23.93
C GLN A 193 12.61 -1.39 -24.21
N ASN A 194 13.34 -0.98 -23.17
CA ASN A 194 14.71 -0.49 -23.29
C ASN A 194 15.76 -1.47 -22.77
N GLU A 195 15.38 -2.71 -22.47
CA GLU A 195 16.27 -3.75 -21.92
C GLU A 195 17.02 -3.28 -20.66
N GLY A 196 16.37 -2.45 -19.85
CA GLY A 196 16.94 -1.84 -18.64
C GLY A 196 18.10 -0.90 -18.89
N ARG A 197 18.26 -0.34 -20.10
CA ARG A 197 19.40 0.52 -20.48
C ARG A 197 18.96 1.84 -21.09
N TRP A 198 19.78 2.86 -20.90
CA TRP A 198 19.66 4.10 -21.65
C TRP A 198 20.25 3.93 -23.06
N LYS A 199 19.48 4.31 -24.09
CA LYS A 199 19.88 4.19 -25.51
C LYS A 199 19.99 5.57 -26.21
N GLY A 200 19.85 6.66 -25.45
CA GLY A 200 19.94 8.01 -25.97
C GLY A 200 21.35 8.61 -25.82
N SER A 201 21.45 9.94 -25.91
CA SER A 201 22.73 10.65 -25.79
C SER A 201 23.34 10.51 -24.39
N GLU A 202 24.65 10.28 -24.32
CA GLU A 202 25.43 10.30 -23.07
C GLU A 202 25.88 11.70 -22.64
N LYS A 203 25.52 12.74 -23.42
CA LYS A 203 25.86 14.13 -23.09
C LYS A 203 25.21 14.51 -21.76
N VAL A 204 26.03 15.07 -20.87
CA VAL A 204 25.59 15.67 -19.60
C VAL A 204 25.71 17.18 -19.75
N ARG A 205 24.58 17.90 -19.79
CA ARG A 205 24.57 19.37 -19.84
C ARG A 205 25.06 19.96 -18.52
N ASP A 206 25.43 21.24 -18.56
CA ASP A 206 25.79 22.00 -17.38
C ASP A 206 24.55 22.44 -16.61
N ILE A 207 23.93 21.49 -15.91
CA ILE A 207 22.77 21.74 -15.07
C ILE A 207 23.22 22.11 -13.64
N PRO A 208 22.42 22.84 -12.84
CA PRO A 208 22.77 23.14 -11.45
C PRO A 208 23.04 21.88 -10.61
N LEU A 209 23.89 22.00 -9.58
CA LEU A 209 24.08 20.95 -8.59
C LEU A 209 22.87 20.87 -7.63
N PRO A 210 22.61 19.72 -7.01
CA PRO A 210 21.60 19.60 -5.96
C PRO A 210 21.86 20.55 -4.80
N GLU A 211 20.83 21.27 -4.40
CA GLU A 211 20.82 22.11 -3.20
C GLU A 211 20.45 21.25 -2.00
N GLU A 212 21.20 21.37 -0.90
CA GLU A 212 20.87 20.69 0.36
C GLU A 212 19.86 21.52 1.16
N LEU A 213 18.83 20.86 1.69
CA LEU A 213 17.84 21.46 2.58
C LEU A 213 18.34 21.37 4.03
N ILE A 214 19.08 22.38 4.47
CA ILE A 214 19.72 22.41 5.79
C ILE A 214 18.72 22.97 6.81
N PHE A 215 18.07 22.09 7.57
CA PHE A 215 17.16 22.48 8.65
C PHE A 215 17.91 23.04 9.86
N ILE A 216 17.39 24.12 10.43
CA ILE A 216 17.83 24.62 11.74
C ILE A 216 17.16 23.78 12.83
N VAL A 217 17.97 23.09 13.63
CA VAL A 217 17.51 22.17 14.67
C VAL A 217 18.20 22.49 16.00
N ASP A 218 17.51 22.23 17.09
CA ASP A 218 18.05 22.29 18.46
C ASP A 218 18.03 20.89 19.11
N GLU A 219 18.46 20.83 20.38
CA GLU A 219 18.45 19.58 21.15
C GLU A 219 17.05 18.96 21.27
N LYS A 220 16.00 19.79 21.37
CA LYS A 220 14.64 19.28 21.47
C LYS A 220 14.22 18.57 20.19
N VAL A 221 14.46 19.17 19.03
CA VAL A 221 14.14 18.55 17.73
C VAL A 221 14.92 17.25 17.53
N LEU A 222 16.22 17.24 17.89
CA LEU A 222 17.03 16.02 17.82
C LEU A 222 16.48 14.90 18.72
N ASN A 223 16.01 15.23 19.92
CA ASN A 223 15.34 14.27 20.81
C ASN A 223 14.02 13.76 20.24
N ASP A 224 13.20 14.65 19.64
CA ASP A 224 11.96 14.26 18.97
C ASP A 224 12.24 13.30 17.80
N ILE A 225 13.29 13.54 17.01
CA ILE A 225 13.72 12.66 15.91
C ILE A 225 14.17 11.29 16.43
N ASN A 226 14.99 11.27 17.49
CA ASN A 226 15.47 10.03 18.09
C ASN A 226 14.30 9.20 18.65
N GLN A 227 13.33 9.86 19.29
CA GLN A 227 12.12 9.21 19.76
C GLN A 227 11.31 8.64 18.59
N ALA A 228 11.08 9.42 17.53
CA ALA A 228 10.33 8.99 16.35
C ALA A 228 10.95 7.74 15.72
N LYS A 229 12.27 7.76 15.49
CA LYS A 229 13.02 6.62 14.96
C LYS A 229 12.90 5.39 15.86
N ALA A 230 13.08 5.57 17.17
CA ALA A 230 13.03 4.47 18.12
C ALA A 230 11.63 3.85 18.22
N GLN A 231 10.58 4.66 18.22
CA GLN A 231 9.20 4.17 18.23
C GLN A 231 8.87 3.43 16.93
N TYR A 232 9.17 4.04 15.79
CA TYR A 232 8.92 3.45 14.48
C TYR A 232 9.58 2.08 14.33
N LEU A 233 10.88 1.97 14.64
CA LEU A 233 11.61 0.71 14.52
C LEU A 233 11.11 -0.37 15.48
N ARG A 234 10.65 0.01 16.69
CA ARG A 234 10.02 -0.93 17.62
C ARG A 234 8.71 -1.47 17.05
N GLU A 235 7.80 -0.61 16.63
CA GLU A 235 6.50 -1.02 16.07
C GLU A 235 6.68 -1.83 14.79
N ALA A 236 7.56 -1.39 13.90
CA ALA A 236 7.83 -2.06 12.64
C ALA A 236 8.48 -3.44 12.82
N SER A 237 9.29 -3.64 13.87
CA SER A 237 9.89 -4.94 14.18
C SER A 237 8.86 -6.03 14.50
N ASP A 238 7.65 -5.63 14.92
CA ASP A 238 6.53 -6.51 15.22
C ASP A 238 5.80 -7.01 13.96
N LEU A 239 6.11 -6.47 12.78
CA LEU A 239 5.45 -6.88 11.54
C LEU A 239 6.03 -8.19 10.99
N GLN A 240 5.15 -9.13 10.66
CA GLN A 240 5.44 -10.33 9.85
C GLN A 240 4.93 -10.11 8.43
N ILE A 241 5.73 -10.44 7.42
CA ILE A 241 5.36 -10.40 6.00
C ILE A 241 5.65 -11.78 5.39
N ALA A 242 4.70 -12.31 4.64
CA ALA A 242 4.84 -13.51 3.82
C ALA A 242 4.32 -13.21 2.41
N ALA A 243 5.20 -13.24 1.40
CA ALA A 243 4.84 -12.84 0.04
C ALA A 243 5.45 -13.77 -1.02
N TYR A 244 4.58 -14.58 -1.64
CA TYR A 244 4.99 -15.68 -2.51
C TYR A 244 4.21 -15.71 -3.83
N ALA A 245 4.86 -16.26 -4.85
CA ALA A 245 4.22 -16.60 -6.12
C ALA A 245 3.66 -18.03 -6.10
N PHE A 246 2.35 -18.16 -6.28
CA PHE A 246 1.69 -19.43 -6.58
C PHE A 246 1.77 -19.74 -8.08
N THR A 247 2.65 -20.66 -8.46
CA THR A 247 2.99 -20.94 -9.87
C THR A 247 2.27 -22.13 -10.50
N SER A 248 1.46 -22.87 -9.74
CA SER A 248 0.74 -24.04 -10.30
C SER A 248 -0.24 -23.65 -11.41
N PHE A 249 -0.88 -22.49 -11.30
CA PHE A 249 -1.78 -21.92 -12.31
C PHE A 249 -2.16 -20.47 -12.00
N GLY A 250 -2.79 -19.80 -12.98
CA GLY A 250 -3.34 -18.45 -12.84
C GLY A 250 -4.71 -18.29 -13.47
N LYS A 251 -5.08 -17.06 -13.84
CA LYS A 251 -6.45 -16.76 -14.32
C LYS A 251 -6.84 -17.50 -15.60
N LYS A 252 -5.88 -17.91 -16.45
CA LYS A 252 -6.21 -18.67 -17.67
C LYS A 252 -6.91 -19.97 -17.30
N LEU A 253 -6.40 -20.68 -16.29
CA LEU A 253 -7.00 -21.95 -15.85
C LEU A 253 -8.35 -21.73 -15.15
N THR A 254 -8.43 -20.80 -14.18
CA THR A 254 -9.67 -20.61 -13.42
C THR A 254 -10.82 -20.13 -14.32
N LYS A 255 -10.52 -19.27 -15.31
CA LYS A 255 -11.51 -18.81 -16.29
C LYS A 255 -11.98 -19.94 -17.22
N ASN A 256 -11.12 -20.89 -17.58
CA ASN A 256 -11.53 -22.08 -18.34
C ASN A 256 -12.55 -22.95 -17.56
N LYS A 257 -12.56 -22.84 -16.23
CA LYS A 257 -13.56 -23.47 -15.35
C LYS A 257 -14.75 -22.54 -15.03
N MET A 258 -14.88 -21.41 -15.72
CA MET A 258 -15.89 -20.37 -15.48
C MET A 258 -15.85 -19.75 -14.07
N LEU A 259 -14.67 -19.78 -13.42
CA LEU A 259 -14.44 -19.19 -12.11
C LEU A 259 -13.66 -17.89 -12.25
N HIS A 260 -14.27 -16.77 -11.82
CA HIS A 260 -13.59 -15.48 -11.80
C HIS A 260 -12.39 -15.54 -10.83
N PRO A 261 -11.17 -15.15 -11.24
CA PRO A 261 -9.95 -15.40 -10.48
C PRO A 261 -9.88 -14.63 -9.14
N ASP A 262 -10.47 -13.44 -9.09
CA ASP A 262 -10.55 -12.64 -7.85
C ASP A 262 -11.42 -13.34 -6.79
N THR A 263 -12.66 -13.66 -7.16
CA THR A 263 -13.59 -14.46 -6.35
C THR A 263 -13.01 -15.81 -5.94
N PHE A 264 -12.22 -16.44 -6.83
CA PHE A 264 -11.51 -17.68 -6.51
C PHE A 264 -10.52 -17.48 -5.36
N ILE A 265 -9.73 -16.40 -5.39
CA ILE A 265 -8.78 -16.09 -4.32
C ILE A 265 -9.49 -15.73 -3.02
N GLN A 266 -10.54 -14.90 -3.06
CA GLN A 266 -11.32 -14.52 -1.89
C GLN A 266 -11.95 -15.73 -1.18
N LEU A 267 -12.54 -16.65 -1.94
CA LEU A 267 -13.12 -17.86 -1.38
C LEU A 267 -12.04 -18.82 -0.85
N ALA A 268 -10.92 -18.98 -1.57
CA ALA A 268 -9.79 -19.75 -1.06
C ALA A 268 -9.28 -19.20 0.28
N LEU A 269 -9.20 -17.87 0.42
CA LEU A 269 -8.79 -17.20 1.66
C LEU A 269 -9.81 -17.44 2.79
N GLN A 270 -11.11 -17.39 2.50
CA GLN A 270 -12.15 -17.75 3.47
C GLN A 270 -11.98 -19.19 3.99
N LEU A 271 -11.70 -20.13 3.08
CA LEU A 271 -11.44 -21.53 3.44
C LEU A 271 -10.14 -21.71 4.24
N ALA A 272 -9.08 -21.01 3.84
CA ALA A 272 -7.78 -21.06 4.51
C ALA A 272 -7.87 -20.53 5.94
N TYR A 273 -8.50 -19.36 6.13
CA TYR A 273 -8.73 -18.79 7.45
C TYR A 273 -9.61 -19.71 8.31
N TYR A 274 -10.70 -20.24 7.75
CA TYR A 274 -11.59 -21.16 8.47
C TYR A 274 -10.87 -22.41 8.95
N ARG A 275 -9.96 -22.97 8.14
CA ARG A 275 -9.12 -24.11 8.51
C ARG A 275 -8.10 -23.76 9.59
N LEU A 276 -7.47 -22.59 9.47
CA LEU A 276 -6.41 -22.17 10.40
C LEU A 276 -6.96 -21.86 11.79
N HIS A 277 -8.08 -21.14 11.86
CA HIS A 277 -8.62 -20.59 13.11
C HIS A 277 -9.89 -21.30 13.61
N GLY A 278 -10.46 -22.21 12.82
CA GLY A 278 -11.64 -22.99 13.21
C GLY A 278 -12.96 -22.21 13.22
N HIS A 279 -12.97 -20.95 12.77
CA HIS A 279 -14.16 -20.12 12.68
C HIS A 279 -14.11 -19.18 11.46
N PRO A 280 -15.25 -18.61 11.02
CA PRO A 280 -15.28 -17.62 9.94
C PRO A 280 -14.48 -16.35 10.30
N GLY A 281 -13.72 -15.83 9.35
CA GLY A 281 -13.00 -14.54 9.48
C GLY A 281 -13.76 -13.43 8.75
N CYS A 282 -14.22 -12.41 9.47
CA CYS A 282 -14.84 -11.23 8.86
C CYS A 282 -13.84 -10.54 7.93
N CYS A 283 -14.22 -10.39 6.66
CA CYS A 283 -13.30 -10.02 5.59
C CYS A 283 -13.79 -8.77 4.87
N TYR A 284 -12.92 -7.78 4.80
CA TYR A 284 -13.02 -6.61 3.97
C TYR A 284 -12.32 -6.88 2.64
N GLU A 285 -12.99 -6.63 1.53
CA GLU A 285 -12.37 -6.50 0.22
C GLU A 285 -12.70 -5.14 -0.40
N THR A 286 -11.70 -4.52 -1.02
CA THR A 286 -11.89 -3.26 -1.76
C THR A 286 -12.69 -3.46 -3.04
N ALA A 287 -13.84 -2.80 -3.16
CA ALA A 287 -14.56 -2.64 -4.42
C ALA A 287 -14.40 -1.20 -4.95
N MET A 288 -13.80 -1.01 -6.12
CA MET A 288 -13.64 0.33 -6.70
C MET A 288 -14.99 0.90 -7.18
N THR A 289 -15.27 2.17 -6.87
CA THR A 289 -16.51 2.88 -7.27
C THR A 289 -16.23 3.98 -8.30
N ARG A 290 -15.15 3.83 -9.08
CA ARG A 290 -14.66 4.83 -10.05
C ARG A 290 -15.60 5.11 -11.23
N HIS A 291 -16.75 4.43 -11.31
CA HIS A 291 -17.84 4.79 -12.21
C HIS A 291 -18.45 6.16 -11.87
N PHE A 292 -18.35 6.58 -10.61
CA PHE A 292 -18.93 7.83 -10.12
C PHE A 292 -17.88 8.94 -10.04
N TYR A 293 -18.35 10.20 -10.07
CA TYR A 293 -17.50 11.36 -9.87
C TYR A 293 -16.74 11.26 -8.54
N HIS A 294 -15.42 11.33 -8.61
CA HIS A 294 -14.51 11.17 -7.45
C HIS A 294 -14.68 9.86 -6.66
N GLY A 295 -15.33 8.84 -7.24
CA GLY A 295 -15.48 7.54 -6.61
C GLY A 295 -14.13 6.92 -6.24
N ARG A 296 -14.04 6.41 -5.01
CA ARG A 296 -12.89 5.68 -4.46
C ARG A 296 -13.26 4.21 -4.28
N THR A 297 -13.77 3.86 -3.10
CA THR A 297 -13.99 2.49 -2.67
C THR A 297 -15.31 2.29 -1.95
N GLU A 298 -15.82 1.07 -2.03
CA GLU A 298 -16.82 0.47 -1.16
C GLU A 298 -16.23 -0.80 -0.53
N THR A 299 -16.78 -1.26 0.59
CA THR A 299 -16.44 -2.54 1.21
C THR A 299 -17.29 -3.66 0.63
N MET A 300 -16.65 -4.69 0.08
CA MET A 300 -17.26 -5.97 -0.19
C MET A 300 -16.95 -6.92 0.96
N ARG A 301 -17.99 -7.44 1.63
CA ARG A 301 -17.83 -8.35 2.78
C ARG A 301 -17.78 -9.81 2.32
N SER A 302 -16.58 -10.38 2.17
CA SER A 302 -16.38 -11.73 1.59
C SER A 302 -16.90 -12.87 2.48
N CYS A 303 -17.00 -12.65 3.79
CA CYS A 303 -17.48 -13.62 4.77
C CYS A 303 -19.02 -13.73 4.76
N THR A 304 -19.55 -14.32 3.68
CA THR A 304 -20.98 -14.51 3.46
C THR A 304 -21.48 -15.84 4.05
N VAL A 305 -22.79 -15.96 4.23
CA VAL A 305 -23.41 -17.22 4.67
C VAL A 305 -23.07 -18.35 3.69
N GLU A 306 -23.10 -18.07 2.39
CA GLU A 306 -22.77 -19.02 1.33
C GLU A 306 -21.30 -19.46 1.39
N ALA A 307 -20.37 -18.52 1.60
CA ALA A 307 -18.95 -18.84 1.78
C ALA A 307 -18.72 -19.73 3.01
N VAL A 308 -19.34 -19.41 4.16
CA VAL A 308 -19.21 -20.20 5.39
C VAL A 308 -19.79 -21.61 5.22
N ARG A 309 -20.98 -21.74 4.62
CA ARG A 309 -21.61 -23.05 4.35
C ARG A 309 -20.74 -23.93 3.44
N TRP A 310 -20.05 -23.32 2.49
CA TRP A 310 -19.08 -24.02 1.65
C TRP A 310 -17.81 -24.38 2.43
N CYS A 311 -17.26 -23.49 3.25
CA CYS A 311 -16.10 -23.80 4.09
C CYS A 311 -16.38 -25.00 5.02
N GLN A 312 -17.56 -25.01 5.64
CA GLN A 312 -18.05 -26.12 6.46
C GLN A 312 -18.14 -27.43 5.67
N SER A 313 -18.74 -27.42 4.47
CA SER A 313 -18.84 -28.65 3.67
C SER A 313 -17.50 -29.21 3.21
N MET A 314 -16.49 -28.34 3.04
CA MET A 314 -15.12 -28.75 2.72
C MET A 314 -14.42 -29.44 3.90
N GLN A 315 -14.87 -29.24 5.15
CA GLN A 315 -14.32 -29.92 6.33
C GLN A 315 -15.16 -31.15 6.76
N ASP A 316 -16.38 -31.28 6.25
CA ASP A 316 -17.31 -32.34 6.66
C ASP A 316 -17.06 -33.64 5.87
N PRO A 317 -16.62 -34.74 6.53
CA PRO A 317 -16.37 -36.01 5.86
C PRO A 317 -17.65 -36.68 5.33
N SER A 318 -18.83 -36.29 5.82
CA SER A 318 -20.11 -36.83 5.35
C SER A 318 -20.58 -36.22 4.02
N VAL A 319 -20.02 -35.08 3.63
CA VAL A 319 -20.44 -34.35 2.44
C VAL A 319 -19.63 -34.79 1.22
N ASN A 320 -20.32 -35.24 0.17
CA ASN A 320 -19.70 -35.68 -1.08
C ASN A 320 -19.18 -34.51 -1.95
N LEU A 321 -18.34 -34.81 -2.94
CA LEU A 321 -17.71 -33.82 -3.82
C LEU A 321 -18.72 -32.97 -4.60
N ARG A 322 -19.83 -33.56 -5.06
CA ARG A 322 -20.85 -32.84 -5.82
C ARG A 322 -21.53 -31.76 -4.98
N GLU A 323 -21.86 -32.07 -3.73
CA GLU A 323 -22.44 -31.08 -2.82
C GLU A 323 -21.44 -29.99 -2.43
N ARG A 324 -20.17 -30.35 -2.19
CA ARG A 324 -19.09 -29.36 -1.98
C ARG A 324 -18.97 -28.40 -3.15
N GLN A 325 -18.97 -28.92 -4.38
CA GLN A 325 -18.91 -28.11 -5.59
C GLN A 325 -20.12 -27.20 -5.71
N GLN A 326 -21.34 -27.71 -5.49
CA GLN A 326 -22.55 -26.91 -5.60
C GLN A 326 -22.55 -25.74 -4.61
N LYS A 327 -22.15 -25.99 -3.35
CA LYS A 327 -21.99 -24.94 -2.33
C LYS A 327 -20.90 -23.93 -2.72
N MET A 328 -19.79 -24.39 -3.31
CA MET A 328 -18.75 -23.51 -3.84
C MET A 328 -19.32 -22.56 -4.90
N LEU A 329 -20.01 -23.10 -5.91
CA LEU A 329 -20.58 -22.30 -6.99
C LEU A 329 -21.63 -21.29 -6.51
N GLN A 330 -22.40 -21.62 -5.46
CA GLN A 330 -23.30 -20.68 -4.79
C GLN A 330 -22.53 -19.53 -4.13
N ALA A 331 -21.43 -19.83 -3.43
CA ALA A 331 -20.56 -18.80 -2.85
C ALA A 331 -19.94 -17.90 -3.94
N PHE A 332 -19.51 -18.47 -5.07
CA PHE A 332 -19.05 -17.70 -6.23
C PHE A 332 -20.12 -16.76 -6.77
N ALA A 333 -21.34 -17.25 -6.98
CA ALA A 333 -22.45 -16.45 -7.49
C ALA A 333 -22.79 -15.28 -6.55
N LYS A 334 -22.82 -15.55 -5.23
CA LYS A 334 -23.06 -14.54 -4.21
C LYS A 334 -21.98 -13.45 -4.21
N HIS A 335 -20.71 -13.85 -4.17
CA HIS A 335 -19.57 -12.94 -4.15
C HIS A 335 -19.53 -12.07 -5.41
N ASN A 336 -19.66 -12.68 -6.60
CA ASN A 336 -19.68 -11.96 -7.87
C ASN A 336 -20.79 -10.90 -7.92
N LYS A 337 -22.00 -11.25 -7.43
CA LYS A 337 -23.11 -10.30 -7.36
C LYS A 337 -22.79 -9.15 -6.40
N MET A 338 -22.28 -9.45 -5.21
CA MET A 338 -21.92 -8.43 -4.22
C MET A 338 -20.84 -7.48 -4.73
N MET A 339 -19.77 -7.99 -5.34
CA MET A 339 -18.72 -7.15 -5.94
C MET A 339 -19.29 -6.21 -7.01
N LYS A 340 -20.13 -6.75 -7.92
CA LYS A 340 -20.81 -5.94 -8.94
C LYS A 340 -21.65 -4.85 -8.31
N ASP A 341 -22.49 -5.18 -7.33
CA ASP A 341 -23.36 -4.21 -6.66
C ASP A 341 -22.56 -3.15 -5.91
N CYS A 342 -21.50 -3.54 -5.18
CA CYS A 342 -20.61 -2.62 -4.47
C CYS A 342 -19.93 -1.64 -5.44
N SER A 343 -19.34 -2.13 -6.54
CA SER A 343 -18.72 -1.27 -7.56
C SER A 343 -19.71 -0.32 -8.25
N ALA A 344 -20.99 -0.71 -8.28
CA ALA A 344 -22.10 0.08 -8.82
C ALA A 344 -22.76 1.00 -7.77
N GLY A 345 -22.11 1.22 -6.62
CA GLY A 345 -22.59 2.14 -5.58
C GLY A 345 -23.80 1.62 -4.80
N LYS A 346 -23.99 0.29 -4.76
CA LYS A 346 -25.10 -0.38 -4.05
C LYS A 346 -24.61 -1.21 -2.85
N GLY A 347 -23.35 -1.02 -2.45
CA GLY A 347 -22.87 -1.52 -1.15
C GLY A 347 -23.47 -0.70 -0.02
N PHE A 348 -23.20 -1.12 1.23
CA PHE A 348 -23.85 -0.52 2.40
C PHE A 348 -22.89 0.01 3.44
N ASP A 349 -21.62 -0.39 3.47
CA ASP A 349 -20.68 0.03 4.51
C ASP A 349 -20.46 1.55 4.49
N ARG A 350 -20.22 2.16 3.32
CA ARG A 350 -20.11 3.62 3.21
C ARG A 350 -21.44 4.34 3.47
N HIS A 351 -22.57 3.72 3.12
CA HIS A 351 -23.90 4.27 3.43
C HIS A 351 -24.12 4.35 4.95
N LEU A 352 -23.86 3.25 5.68
CA LEU A 352 -23.99 3.23 7.14
C LEU A 352 -23.01 4.20 7.81
N LEU A 353 -21.79 4.33 7.30
CA LEU A 353 -20.85 5.35 7.77
C LEU A 353 -21.44 6.77 7.59
N GLY A 354 -22.07 7.06 6.45
CA GLY A 354 -22.73 8.35 6.22
C GLY A 354 -23.80 8.66 7.27
N LEU A 355 -24.64 7.68 7.61
CA LEU A 355 -25.66 7.85 8.67
C LEU A 355 -25.04 8.12 10.05
N LEU A 356 -23.96 7.42 10.39
CA LEU A 356 -23.23 7.65 11.64
C LEU A 356 -22.62 9.05 11.69
N LEU A 357 -22.04 9.52 10.57
CA LEU A 357 -21.44 10.86 10.50
C LEU A 357 -22.50 11.96 10.61
N ILE A 358 -23.65 11.81 9.96
CA ILE A 358 -24.79 12.74 10.12
C ILE A 358 -25.20 12.83 11.60
N ALA A 359 -25.38 11.69 12.28
CA ALA A 359 -25.73 11.71 13.71
C ALA A 359 -24.68 12.44 14.56
N LYS A 360 -23.39 12.27 14.26
CA LYS A 360 -22.30 12.98 14.94
C LYS A 360 -22.31 14.49 14.66
N GLU A 361 -22.54 14.90 13.42
CA GLU A 361 -22.60 16.32 13.02
C GLU A 361 -23.78 17.05 13.67
N GLU A 362 -24.90 16.34 13.86
CA GLU A 362 -26.08 16.85 14.58
C GLU A 362 -25.95 16.77 16.12
N GLY A 363 -24.82 16.30 16.65
CA GLY A 363 -24.59 16.17 18.09
C GLY A 363 -25.48 15.12 18.77
N LEU A 364 -26.04 14.19 18.01
CA LEU A 364 -26.87 13.11 18.53
C LEU A 364 -26.02 12.01 19.18
N PRO A 365 -26.56 11.23 20.13
CA PRO A 365 -25.88 10.03 20.61
C PRO A 365 -25.66 9.05 19.45
N VAL A 366 -24.60 8.24 19.56
CA VAL A 366 -24.32 7.18 18.59
C VAL A 366 -25.53 6.22 18.54
N PRO A 367 -26.16 6.00 17.38
CA PRO A 367 -27.31 5.11 17.27
C PRO A 367 -26.97 3.68 17.69
N GLU A 368 -27.93 2.99 18.31
CA GLU A 368 -27.74 1.65 18.90
C GLU A 368 -27.19 0.61 17.91
N LEU A 369 -27.53 0.75 16.63
CA LEU A 369 -27.02 -0.09 15.53
C LEU A 369 -25.48 -0.13 15.48
N PHE A 370 -24.80 0.97 15.80
CA PHE A 370 -23.33 1.06 15.75
C PHE A 370 -22.66 0.62 17.05
N THR A 371 -23.43 0.50 18.13
CA THR A 371 -22.96 -0.02 19.43
C THR A 371 -23.32 -1.49 19.65
N ASP A 372 -24.19 -2.07 18.82
CA ASP A 372 -24.47 -3.50 18.79
C ASP A 372 -23.15 -4.29 18.62
N PRO A 373 -22.85 -5.26 19.51
CA PRO A 373 -21.67 -6.11 19.37
C PRO A 373 -21.53 -6.79 17.99
N LEU A 374 -22.63 -7.02 17.28
CA LEU A 374 -22.60 -7.60 15.92
C LEU A 374 -22.08 -6.62 14.87
N PHE A 375 -22.20 -5.31 15.07
CA PHE A 375 -21.64 -4.32 14.15
C PHE A 375 -20.12 -4.47 14.07
N SER A 376 -19.44 -4.48 15.23
CA SER A 376 -17.99 -4.66 15.30
C SER A 376 -17.56 -6.09 15.03
N LYS A 377 -18.26 -7.11 15.56
CA LYS A 377 -17.94 -8.53 15.29
C LYS A 377 -18.00 -8.88 13.81
N SER A 378 -18.87 -8.22 13.03
CA SER A 378 -18.94 -8.38 11.58
C SER A 378 -17.93 -7.55 10.79
N GLY A 379 -17.05 -6.81 11.48
CA GLY A 379 -15.95 -6.00 10.92
C GLY A 379 -16.16 -4.48 10.96
N GLY A 380 -17.37 -4.01 11.31
CA GLY A 380 -17.68 -2.58 11.38
C GLY A 380 -16.76 -1.82 12.36
N GLY A 381 -16.52 -0.53 12.09
CA GLY A 381 -15.63 0.28 12.93
C GLY A 381 -14.14 -0.06 12.79
N GLY A 382 -13.75 -0.75 11.72
CA GLY A 382 -12.36 -1.12 11.48
C GLY A 382 -11.93 -2.41 12.18
N ASN A 383 -12.85 -3.38 12.32
CA ASN A 383 -12.62 -4.63 13.06
C ASN A 383 -12.51 -5.87 12.16
N PHE A 384 -12.11 -5.70 10.90
CA PHE A 384 -11.95 -6.82 9.97
C PHE A 384 -10.64 -7.57 10.25
N VAL A 385 -10.74 -8.85 10.62
CA VAL A 385 -9.56 -9.73 10.80
C VAL A 385 -8.89 -10.08 9.47
N LEU A 386 -9.57 -9.90 8.35
CA LEU A 386 -9.02 -10.00 7.00
C LEU A 386 -9.24 -8.68 6.26
N SER A 387 -8.17 -7.90 6.08
CA SER A 387 -8.17 -6.68 5.28
C SER A 387 -7.53 -6.96 3.92
N THR A 388 -8.33 -6.93 2.84
CA THR A 388 -7.90 -7.48 1.55
C THR A 388 -8.15 -6.57 0.36
N SER A 389 -7.35 -6.75 -0.69
CA SER A 389 -7.60 -6.12 -1.98
C SER A 389 -6.87 -6.83 -3.11
N LEU A 390 -7.55 -6.95 -4.25
CA LEU A 390 -6.91 -7.15 -5.54
C LEU A 390 -6.08 -5.90 -5.91
N VAL A 391 -4.80 -6.09 -6.20
CA VAL A 391 -3.84 -5.07 -6.68
C VAL A 391 -3.80 -5.03 -8.23
N GLY A 392 -4.62 -5.85 -8.88
CA GLY A 392 -4.87 -5.81 -10.31
C GLY A 392 -4.16 -6.90 -11.10
N TYR A 393 -3.90 -6.62 -12.37
CA TYR A 393 -3.38 -7.58 -13.35
C TYR A 393 -2.07 -7.14 -14.00
N LEU A 394 -1.42 -6.10 -13.43
CA LEU A 394 -0.32 -5.35 -14.05
C LEU A 394 1.04 -5.65 -13.42
N ARG A 395 1.30 -6.90 -13.02
CA ARG A 395 2.60 -7.38 -12.47
C ARG A 395 3.16 -6.62 -11.25
N VAL A 396 2.39 -5.72 -10.64
CA VAL A 396 2.74 -4.97 -9.43
C VAL A 396 2.03 -5.57 -8.23
N GLN A 397 2.76 -5.73 -7.14
CA GLN A 397 2.22 -6.16 -5.84
C GLN A 397 2.32 -5.00 -4.83
N GLY A 398 1.42 -5.00 -3.85
CA GLY A 398 1.47 -4.11 -2.70
C GLY A 398 0.87 -4.79 -1.48
N VAL A 399 1.02 -4.17 -0.32
CA VAL A 399 0.49 -4.63 0.96
C VAL A 399 0.38 -3.45 1.92
N VAL A 400 -0.49 -3.58 2.92
CA VAL A 400 -0.50 -2.73 4.12
C VAL A 400 -0.50 -3.62 5.36
N VAL A 401 -0.26 -3.03 6.52
CA VAL A 401 -0.37 -3.73 7.81
C VAL A 401 -1.82 -4.17 8.10
N PRO A 402 -2.04 -5.13 9.01
CA PRO A 402 -3.39 -5.53 9.42
C PRO A 402 -4.23 -4.36 9.96
N MET A 403 -5.54 -4.44 9.78
CA MET A 403 -6.48 -3.44 10.29
C MET A 403 -6.65 -3.52 11.82
N VAL A 404 -6.51 -4.72 12.38
CA VAL A 404 -6.58 -5.01 13.83
C VAL A 404 -5.39 -5.86 14.26
N HIS A 405 -5.10 -5.83 15.57
CA HIS A 405 -3.98 -6.58 16.16
C HIS A 405 -4.05 -8.08 15.88
N ASN A 406 -5.25 -8.67 16.00
CA ASN A 406 -5.50 -10.09 15.72
C ASN A 406 -5.97 -10.34 14.27
N GLY A 407 -5.46 -9.56 13.32
CA GLY A 407 -5.86 -9.65 11.92
C GLY A 407 -4.69 -9.83 10.97
N TYR A 408 -5.05 -9.88 9.69
CA TYR A 408 -4.14 -9.95 8.56
C TYR A 408 -4.44 -8.85 7.55
N GLY A 409 -3.39 -8.35 6.88
CA GLY A 409 -3.51 -7.75 5.56
C GLY A 409 -3.26 -8.82 4.50
N PHE A 410 -4.16 -9.04 3.54
CA PHE A 410 -3.96 -10.04 2.48
C PHE A 410 -4.24 -9.46 1.10
N PHE A 411 -3.19 -9.26 0.32
CA PHE A 411 -3.23 -8.58 -0.97
C PHE A 411 -2.70 -9.50 -2.05
N TYR A 412 -3.19 -9.32 -3.27
CA TYR A 412 -2.77 -10.18 -4.37
C TYR A 412 -2.90 -9.50 -5.72
N HIS A 413 -2.07 -9.92 -6.67
CA HIS A 413 -2.26 -9.59 -8.08
C HIS A 413 -2.37 -10.87 -8.90
N ILE A 414 -3.03 -10.76 -10.05
CA ILE A 414 -3.40 -11.91 -10.85
C ILE A 414 -2.68 -11.86 -12.20
N ARG A 415 -1.91 -12.90 -12.53
CA ARG A 415 -1.34 -13.10 -13.87
C ARG A 415 -2.05 -14.24 -14.59
N ASP A 416 -1.69 -14.44 -15.85
CA ASP A 416 -2.23 -15.49 -16.71
C ASP A 416 -2.01 -16.89 -16.13
N ASP A 417 -0.79 -17.13 -15.63
CA ASP A 417 -0.22 -18.42 -15.25
C ASP A 417 0.09 -18.56 -13.75
N ARG A 418 -0.06 -17.48 -12.97
CA ARG A 418 0.22 -17.48 -11.54
C ARG A 418 -0.66 -16.49 -10.76
N PHE A 419 -0.76 -16.71 -9.45
CA PHE A 419 -1.21 -15.71 -8.49
C PHE A 419 -0.02 -15.28 -7.63
N VAL A 420 0.09 -14.00 -7.30
CA VAL A 420 1.10 -13.52 -6.35
C VAL A 420 0.35 -12.94 -5.17
N VAL A 421 0.73 -13.33 -3.97
CA VAL A 421 0.09 -12.92 -2.72
C VAL A 421 1.10 -12.25 -1.82
N ALA A 422 0.64 -11.28 -1.02
CA ALA A 422 1.40 -10.65 0.05
C ALA A 422 0.49 -10.57 1.28
N CYS A 423 0.91 -11.23 2.36
CA CYS A 423 0.21 -11.33 3.61
C CYS A 423 1.01 -10.64 4.71
N SER A 424 0.35 -9.87 5.57
CA SER A 424 0.92 -9.22 6.74
C SER A 424 0.18 -9.66 8.02
N ALA A 425 0.91 -9.77 9.12
CA ALA A 425 0.39 -10.07 10.46
C ALA A 425 1.27 -9.40 11.54
N TRP A 426 0.77 -9.34 12.77
CA TRP A 426 1.54 -8.85 13.92
C TRP A 426 2.13 -10.03 14.70
N LYS A 427 3.46 -10.08 14.85
CA LYS A 427 4.17 -11.14 15.60
C LYS A 427 3.73 -11.19 17.07
N SER A 428 3.37 -10.05 17.64
CA SER A 428 2.85 -9.93 18.99
C SER A 428 1.46 -10.54 19.18
N CYS A 429 0.76 -10.91 18.11
CA CYS A 429 -0.50 -11.66 18.20
C CYS A 429 -0.23 -13.17 18.04
N PRO A 430 -0.39 -13.98 19.10
CA PRO A 430 -0.12 -15.43 19.02
C PRO A 430 -1.09 -16.19 18.12
N GLU A 431 -2.27 -15.61 17.85
CA GLU A 431 -3.29 -16.23 17.00
C GLU A 431 -2.93 -16.13 15.52
N THR A 432 -2.23 -15.07 15.08
CA THR A 432 -1.99 -14.82 13.66
C THR A 432 -0.62 -15.31 13.19
N ASP A 433 -0.58 -15.83 11.97
CA ASP A 433 0.67 -16.28 11.33
C ASP A 433 0.55 -16.14 9.80
N ALA A 434 1.19 -15.11 9.25
CA ALA A 434 1.09 -14.77 7.83
C ALA A 434 1.58 -15.91 6.93
N GLU A 435 2.62 -16.64 7.36
CA GLU A 435 3.17 -17.79 6.65
C GLU A 435 2.15 -18.92 6.53
N LYS A 436 1.57 -19.32 7.67
CA LYS A 436 0.58 -20.41 7.69
C LYS A 436 -0.66 -20.06 6.88
N LEU A 437 -1.12 -18.80 6.95
CA LEU A 437 -2.29 -18.39 6.18
C LEU A 437 -2.01 -18.46 4.66
N VAL A 438 -0.82 -18.04 4.20
CA VAL A 438 -0.47 -18.16 2.78
C VAL A 438 -0.36 -19.62 2.35
N GLN A 439 0.30 -20.46 3.14
CA GLN A 439 0.42 -21.90 2.87
C GLN A 439 -0.95 -22.56 2.74
N LEU A 440 -1.86 -22.31 3.70
CA LEU A 440 -3.23 -22.85 3.65
C LEU A 440 -4.05 -22.27 2.51
N THR A 441 -3.79 -21.03 2.10
CA THR A 441 -4.41 -20.45 0.90
C THR A 441 -3.96 -21.18 -0.37
N PHE A 442 -2.68 -21.54 -0.47
CA PHE A 442 -2.17 -22.31 -1.60
C PHE A 442 -2.72 -23.74 -1.61
N CYS A 443 -2.88 -24.38 -0.43
CA CYS A 443 -3.60 -25.65 -0.32
C CYS A 443 -5.07 -25.51 -0.79
N ALA A 444 -5.76 -24.46 -0.35
CA ALA A 444 -7.14 -24.18 -0.76
C ALA A 444 -7.27 -23.98 -2.28
N PHE A 445 -6.30 -23.33 -2.94
CA PHE A 445 -6.27 -23.22 -4.40
C PHE A 445 -6.27 -24.60 -5.08
N HIS A 446 -5.42 -25.52 -4.62
CA HIS A 446 -5.36 -26.88 -5.16
C HIS A 446 -6.67 -27.64 -4.93
N ASP A 447 -7.20 -27.60 -3.71
CA ASP A 447 -8.46 -28.28 -3.35
C ASP A 447 -9.62 -27.81 -4.22
N MET A 448 -9.73 -26.49 -4.43
CA MET A 448 -10.79 -25.89 -5.25
C MET A 448 -10.69 -26.30 -6.72
N ILE A 449 -9.49 -26.38 -7.29
CA ILE A 449 -9.30 -26.86 -8.67
C ILE A 449 -9.56 -28.36 -8.77
N GLN A 450 -9.09 -29.17 -7.81
CA GLN A 450 -9.37 -30.60 -7.77
C GLN A 450 -10.87 -30.87 -7.71
N LEU A 451 -11.60 -30.11 -6.89
CA LEU A 451 -13.06 -30.18 -6.80
C LEU A 451 -13.76 -29.91 -8.14
N MET A 452 -13.19 -29.06 -9.00
CA MET A 452 -13.69 -28.79 -10.36
C MET A 452 -13.24 -29.81 -11.42
N ASN A 453 -12.26 -30.66 -11.12
CA ASN A 453 -11.80 -31.70 -12.04
C ASN A 453 -12.51 -33.03 -11.76
N SER A 454 -12.72 -33.38 -10.49
CA SER A 454 -13.24 -34.69 -10.09
C SER A 454 -14.75 -34.89 -10.26
N THR A 455 -15.53 -33.82 -10.51
CA THR A 455 -17.00 -33.88 -10.67
C THR A 455 -17.47 -33.96 -12.13
N HIS A 456 -16.53 -34.04 -13.08
CA HIS A 456 -16.82 -34.31 -14.49
C HIS A 456 -16.82 -35.82 -14.83
N LEU A 457 -16.54 -36.65 -13.82
CA LEU A 457 -16.80 -38.09 -13.76
C LEU A 457 -18.05 -38.31 -12.91
#